data_AF-A0A2E5BXH1-F1
#
_entry.id   AF-A0A2E5BXH1-F1
#
_cell.length_a   1.000
_cell.length_b   1.000
_cell.length_c   1.000
_cell.angle_alpha   90.00
_cell.angle_beta   90.00
_cell.angle_gamma   90.00
#
_symmetry.space_group_name_H-M   'P 1'
#
loop_
_entity.id
_entity.type
_entity.pdbx_description
1 polymer ?
#
loop_
_entity_poly.entity_id
_entity_poly.type
_entity_poly.pdbx_seq_one_letter_code
_entity_poly.pdbx_strand_id
1 'polypeptide(L)'
;MLVILNCLELNLYNNDGLVFYDGEVLYKEDHAWRLLGLSGFSAIVSLITLVITFLMWIHRAYSNLPFLGNVNPKTTPGWAVGWWFIPIAFLFKPFSVMKEIYIWSGADGAKISTNILGLWWTFWICSHILQQITFRLPSTNLEEYSVIIVIDLIYYIVEIFAGILFLKILTSITYSQEIKSEIKSTNI
;
A
#
# COMPACT_ATOMS: atom_id res chain seq x y z
N MET A 1 -2.91 1.59 10.24
CA MET A 1 -1.79 1.27 11.15
C MET A 1 -1.97 1.95 12.51
N LEU A 2 -2.37 3.23 12.56
CA LEU A 2 -2.69 3.94 13.82
C LEU A 2 -3.79 3.34 14.68
N VAL A 3 -4.80 2.70 14.08
CA VAL A 3 -5.82 1.98 14.87
C VAL A 3 -5.16 0.90 15.76
N ILE A 4 -4.08 0.27 15.30
CA ILE A 4 -3.38 -0.82 16.00
C ILE A 4 -2.43 -0.26 17.07
N LEU A 5 -1.75 0.86 16.81
CA LEU A 5 -0.91 1.54 17.80
C LEU A 5 -1.74 2.15 18.94
N ASN A 6 -2.85 2.79 18.59
CA ASN A 6 -3.80 3.34 19.57
C ASN A 6 -4.40 2.21 20.46
N CYS A 7 -4.56 0.99 19.90
CA CYS A 7 -4.98 -0.18 20.69
C CYS A 7 -3.93 -0.66 21.69
N LEU A 8 -2.63 -0.56 21.39
CA LEU A 8 -1.56 -0.99 22.31
C LEU A 8 -1.34 0.04 23.42
N GLU A 9 -1.43 1.33 23.10
CA GLU A 9 -1.28 2.43 24.07
C GLU A 9 -2.44 2.51 25.04
N LEU A 10 -3.68 2.37 24.57
CA LEU A 10 -4.85 2.31 25.44
C LEU A 10 -4.87 1.05 26.32
N ASN A 11 -4.36 -0.08 25.82
CA ASN A 11 -4.28 -1.33 26.61
C ASN A 11 -3.20 -1.28 27.70
N LEU A 12 -2.13 -0.50 27.50
CA LEU A 12 -1.12 -0.26 28.54
C LEU A 12 -1.60 0.77 29.57
N TYR A 13 -2.31 1.82 29.15
CA TYR A 13 -2.90 2.81 30.07
C TYR A 13 -3.96 2.21 30.99
N ASN A 14 -4.72 1.22 30.51
CA ASN A 14 -5.82 0.62 31.25
C ASN A 14 -5.41 -0.55 32.18
N ASN A 15 -4.13 -0.98 32.13
CA ASN A 15 -3.63 -2.07 32.96
C ASN A 15 -3.25 -1.62 34.38
N ASP A 16 -3.19 -0.30 34.61
CA ASP A 16 -2.84 0.31 35.89
C ASP A 16 -4.09 0.83 36.62
N GLY A 17 -4.89 -0.12 37.12
CA GLY A 17 -5.73 0.12 38.31
C GLY A 17 -7.11 0.74 38.07
N LEU A 18 -8.12 -0.02 38.47
CA LEU A 18 -9.48 0.43 38.73
C LEU A 18 -9.48 1.73 39.57
N VAL A 19 -9.80 2.87 38.96
CA VAL A 19 -10.10 4.10 39.71
C VAL A 19 -11.59 4.10 40.04
N PHE A 20 -11.92 3.72 41.27
CA PHE A 20 -13.26 3.83 41.83
C PHE A 20 -13.55 5.30 42.18
N TYR A 21 -14.30 6.00 41.33
CA TYR A 21 -14.98 7.24 41.72
C TYR A 21 -16.41 6.88 42.18
N ASP A 22 -16.62 6.99 43.48
CA ASP A 22 -17.92 7.17 44.17
C ASP A 22 -19.13 6.38 43.60
N GLY A 23 -19.28 5.12 44.03
CA GLY A 23 -20.57 4.42 44.12
C GLY A 23 -21.35 4.07 42.83
N GLU A 24 -21.04 4.67 41.68
CA GLU A 24 -21.66 4.36 40.40
C GLU A 24 -20.74 3.46 39.58
N VAL A 25 -21.13 2.18 39.46
CA VAL A 25 -20.47 1.28 38.52
C VAL A 25 -20.72 1.80 37.11
N LEU A 26 -19.70 2.42 36.49
CA LEU A 26 -19.68 2.78 35.07
C LEU A 26 -19.71 1.50 34.21
N TYR A 27 -20.88 0.88 34.11
CA TYR A 27 -21.19 -0.16 33.14
C TYR A 27 -21.31 0.45 31.74
N LYS A 28 -20.21 0.79 31.04
CA LYS A 28 -20.27 1.00 29.57
C LYS A 28 -18.96 1.08 28.77
N GLU A 29 -18.00 0.16 28.98
CA GLU A 29 -16.77 0.14 28.16
C GLU A 29 -16.67 -1.07 27.20
N ASP A 30 -17.47 -2.14 27.38
CA ASP A 30 -17.34 -3.39 26.58
C ASP A 30 -17.52 -3.21 25.06
N HIS A 31 -18.37 -2.27 24.63
CA HIS A 31 -18.62 -2.06 23.19
C HIS A 31 -17.46 -1.33 22.51
N ALA A 32 -16.77 -0.42 23.21
CA ALA A 32 -15.67 0.37 22.65
C ALA A 32 -14.49 -0.53 22.27
N TRP A 33 -14.06 -1.39 23.19
CA TRP A 33 -12.97 -2.36 22.97
C TRP A 33 -13.30 -3.37 21.86
N ARG A 34 -14.56 -3.82 21.76
CA ARG A 34 -15.01 -4.70 20.68
C ARG A 34 -14.95 -4.02 19.32
N LEU A 35 -15.41 -2.77 19.22
CA LEU A 35 -15.35 -1.99 17.98
C LEU A 35 -13.89 -1.69 17.58
N LEU A 36 -13.03 -1.34 18.55
CA LEU A 36 -11.61 -1.14 18.33
C LEU A 36 -10.93 -2.42 17.83
N GLY A 37 -11.14 -3.57 18.49
CA GLY A 37 -10.59 -4.86 18.08
C GLY A 37 -11.06 -5.28 16.68
N LEU A 38 -12.34 -5.10 16.36
CA LEU A 38 -12.89 -5.38 15.02
C LEU A 38 -12.28 -4.46 13.94
N SER A 39 -12.06 -3.19 14.27
CA SER A 39 -11.44 -2.23 13.34
C SER A 39 -9.97 -2.57 13.07
N GLY A 40 -9.21 -2.97 14.09
CA GLY A 40 -7.82 -3.45 13.93
C GLY A 40 -7.74 -4.73 13.11
N PHE A 41 -8.60 -5.71 13.42
CA PHE A 41 -8.67 -6.97 12.69
C PHE A 41 -9.03 -6.76 11.21
N SER A 42 -10.07 -5.98 10.93
CA SER A 42 -10.49 -5.68 9.55
C SER A 42 -9.40 -4.94 8.77
N ALA A 43 -8.66 -4.03 9.41
CA ALA A 43 -7.51 -3.36 8.79
C ALA A 43 -6.39 -4.34 8.41
N ILE A 44 -6.07 -5.31 9.28
CA ILE A 44 -5.06 -6.35 9.00
C ILE A 44 -5.51 -7.24 7.84
N VAL A 45 -6.76 -7.72 7.86
CA VAL A 45 -7.32 -8.56 6.77
C VAL A 45 -7.31 -7.81 5.44
N SER A 46 -7.72 -6.54 5.45
CA SER A 46 -7.70 -5.67 4.27
C SER A 46 -6.28 -5.49 3.73
N LEU A 47 -5.30 -5.25 4.61
CA LEU A 47 -3.90 -5.09 4.23
C LEU A 47 -3.34 -6.38 3.60
N ILE A 48 -3.56 -7.54 4.21
CA ILE A 48 -3.11 -8.82 3.70
C ILE A 48 -3.73 -9.09 2.32
N THR A 49 -5.03 -8.86 2.18
CA THR A 49 -5.75 -9.06 0.92
C THR A 49 -5.21 -8.14 -0.17
N LEU A 50 -4.96 -6.87 0.16
CA LEU A 50 -4.38 -5.89 -0.77
C LEU A 50 -2.99 -6.33 -1.24
N VAL A 51 -2.11 -6.70 -0.31
CA VAL A 51 -0.73 -7.14 -0.62
C VAL A 51 -0.75 -8.37 -1.51
N ILE A 52 -1.53 -9.40 -1.17
CA ILE A 52 -1.62 -10.64 -1.96
C ILE A 52 -2.14 -10.33 -3.37
N THR A 53 -3.24 -9.59 -3.47
CA THR A 53 -3.85 -9.25 -4.77
C THR A 53 -2.89 -8.44 -5.64
N PHE A 54 -2.19 -7.47 -5.05
CA PHE A 54 -1.20 -6.65 -5.73
C PHE A 54 -0.01 -7.47 -6.24
N LEU A 55 0.57 -8.34 -5.41
CA LEU A 55 1.69 -9.20 -5.82
C LEU A 55 1.28 -10.24 -6.87
N MET A 56 0.09 -10.82 -6.76
CA MET A 56 -0.47 -11.69 -7.79
C MET A 56 -0.65 -10.94 -9.12
N TRP A 57 -1.12 -9.69 -9.07
CA TRP A 57 -1.22 -8.85 -10.26
C TRP A 57 0.16 -8.58 -10.88
N ILE A 58 1.17 -8.22 -10.10
CA ILE A 58 2.55 -8.03 -10.60
C ILE A 58 3.05 -9.29 -11.29
N HIS A 59 2.91 -10.45 -10.63
CA HIS A 59 3.32 -11.72 -11.20
C HIS A 59 2.66 -11.98 -12.56
N ARG A 60 1.33 -11.79 -12.62
CA ARG A 60 0.55 -12.00 -13.85
C ARG A 60 0.94 -11.02 -14.95
N ALA A 61 0.96 -9.72 -14.64
CA ALA A 61 1.32 -8.67 -15.59
C ALA A 61 2.73 -8.87 -16.16
N TYR A 62 3.68 -9.32 -15.34
CA TYR A 62 5.03 -9.65 -15.78
C TYR A 62 5.08 -10.94 -16.60
N SER A 63 4.33 -11.98 -16.21
CA SER A 63 4.25 -13.24 -16.97
C SER A 63 3.62 -13.10 -18.35
N ASN A 64 2.80 -12.05 -18.56
CA ASN A 64 2.19 -11.76 -19.86
C ASN A 64 3.22 -11.19 -20.86
N LEU A 65 4.29 -10.54 -20.40
CA LEU A 65 5.21 -9.79 -21.27
C LEU A 65 5.82 -10.61 -22.42
N PRO A 66 6.31 -11.85 -22.23
CA PRO A 66 6.83 -12.69 -23.32
C PRO A 66 5.79 -13.01 -24.41
N PHE A 67 4.50 -12.99 -24.07
CA PHE A 67 3.43 -13.31 -25.01
C PHE A 67 2.99 -12.11 -25.84
N LEU A 68 3.33 -10.87 -25.43
CA LEU A 68 2.90 -9.63 -26.06
C LEU A 68 3.82 -9.13 -27.19
N GLY A 69 4.92 -9.84 -27.50
CA GLY A 69 5.83 -9.51 -28.61
C GLY A 69 7.27 -10.04 -28.40
N ASN A 70 8.23 -9.56 -29.19
CA ASN A 70 9.68 -9.89 -29.10
C ASN A 70 10.36 -9.21 -27.90
N VAL A 71 9.79 -9.39 -26.71
CA VAL A 71 10.36 -8.92 -25.46
C VAL A 71 10.97 -10.12 -24.76
N ASN A 72 12.24 -9.99 -24.35
CA ASN A 72 12.91 -10.96 -23.49
C ASN A 72 13.13 -10.34 -22.11
N PRO A 73 12.20 -10.58 -21.15
CA PRO A 73 12.34 -10.06 -19.81
C PRO A 73 13.61 -10.58 -19.13
N LYS A 74 14.39 -9.67 -18.55
CA LYS A 74 15.63 -10.03 -17.82
C LYS A 74 15.34 -10.61 -16.44
N THR A 75 14.15 -10.34 -15.90
CA THR A 75 13.70 -10.83 -14.59
C THR A 75 12.68 -11.95 -14.81
N THR A 76 12.52 -12.84 -13.84
CA THR A 76 11.42 -13.82 -13.86
C THR A 76 10.19 -13.25 -13.15
N PRO A 77 8.96 -13.69 -13.46
CA PRO A 77 7.75 -13.28 -12.74
C PRO A 77 7.85 -13.49 -11.21
N GLY A 78 8.51 -14.56 -10.77
CA GLY A 78 8.76 -14.81 -9.35
C GLY A 78 9.69 -13.76 -8.72
N TRP A 79 10.78 -13.39 -9.41
CA TRP A 79 11.68 -12.32 -8.95
C TRP A 79 11.04 -10.94 -9.02
N ALA A 80 10.12 -10.68 -9.95
CA ALA A 80 9.33 -9.46 -10.00
C ALA A 80 8.55 -9.23 -8.68
N VAL A 81 8.10 -10.32 -8.05
CA VAL A 81 7.49 -10.32 -6.71
C VAL A 81 8.55 -10.34 -5.60
N GLY A 82 9.60 -11.14 -5.74
CA GLY A 82 10.64 -11.32 -4.71
C GLY A 82 11.33 -10.03 -4.29
N TRP A 83 11.48 -9.06 -5.21
CA TRP A 83 12.09 -7.77 -4.89
C TRP A 83 11.33 -6.94 -3.85
N TRP A 84 10.05 -7.23 -3.61
CA TRP A 84 9.25 -6.54 -2.60
C TRP A 84 9.60 -6.95 -1.15
N PHE A 85 10.36 -8.04 -0.97
CA PHE A 85 10.69 -8.59 0.35
C PHE A 85 12.12 -8.31 0.79
N ILE A 86 12.95 -7.69 -0.06
CA ILE A 86 14.36 -7.42 0.22
C ILE A 86 14.52 -5.94 0.59
N PRO A 87 14.86 -5.59 1.84
CA PRO A 87 14.77 -4.21 2.35
C PRO A 87 15.48 -3.15 1.51
N ILE A 88 16.70 -3.42 1.04
CA ILE A 88 17.48 -2.46 0.23
C ILE A 88 16.95 -2.41 -1.21
N ALA A 89 16.61 -3.57 -1.77
CA ALA A 89 16.12 -3.66 -3.14
C ALA A 89 14.70 -3.09 -3.28
N PHE A 90 13.90 -3.15 -2.22
CA PHE A 90 12.52 -2.66 -2.12
C PHE A 90 12.38 -1.19 -2.56
N LEU A 91 13.43 -0.37 -2.40
CA LEU A 91 13.42 1.04 -2.79
C LEU A 91 13.62 1.27 -4.30
N PHE A 92 14.17 0.31 -5.04
CA PHE A 92 14.60 0.53 -6.44
C PHE A 92 14.09 -0.53 -7.40
N LYS A 93 14.18 -1.81 -7.03
CA LYS A 93 13.83 -2.93 -7.90
C LYS A 93 12.34 -2.99 -8.24
N PRO A 94 11.40 -2.77 -7.30
CA PRO A 94 9.98 -2.71 -7.67
C PRO A 94 9.66 -1.63 -8.70
N PHE A 95 10.28 -0.45 -8.60
CA PHE A 95 10.15 0.60 -9.61
C PHE A 95 10.65 0.13 -10.99
N SER A 96 11.80 -0.53 -11.03
CA SER A 96 12.35 -1.09 -12.28
C SER A 96 11.39 -2.12 -12.89
N VAL A 97 10.82 -3.01 -12.08
CA VAL A 97 9.84 -4.02 -12.50
C VAL A 97 8.58 -3.35 -13.06
N MET A 98 8.02 -2.37 -12.36
CA MET A 98 6.84 -1.63 -12.82
C MET A 98 7.10 -0.89 -14.13
N LYS A 99 8.29 -0.30 -14.28
CA LYS A 99 8.72 0.37 -15.51
C LYS A 99 8.85 -0.61 -16.68
N GLU A 100 9.42 -1.80 -16.46
CA GLU A 100 9.48 -2.86 -17.48
C GLU A 100 8.07 -3.30 -17.90
N ILE A 101 7.18 -3.58 -16.94
CA ILE A 101 5.79 -3.95 -17.24
C ILE A 101 5.13 -2.84 -18.07
N TYR A 102 5.24 -1.59 -17.65
CA TYR A 102 4.61 -0.45 -18.31
C TYR A 102 5.07 -0.28 -19.75
N ILE A 103 6.39 -0.22 -19.98
CA ILE A 103 6.96 0.00 -21.32
C ILE A 103 6.67 -1.19 -22.22
N TRP A 104 6.88 -2.42 -21.77
CA TRP A 104 6.71 -3.60 -22.63
C TRP A 104 5.25 -3.95 -22.90
N SER A 105 4.34 -3.58 -21.98
CA SER A 105 2.91 -3.59 -22.28
C SER A 105 2.54 -2.59 -23.38
N GLY A 106 3.38 -1.59 -23.68
CA GLY A 106 3.08 -0.51 -24.62
C GLY A 106 2.20 0.59 -24.02
N ALA A 107 2.16 0.67 -22.69
CA ALA A 107 1.37 1.66 -21.95
C ALA A 107 1.95 3.07 -22.07
N ASP A 108 3.24 3.20 -22.41
CA ASP A 108 3.90 4.47 -22.74
C ASP A 108 3.38 5.13 -24.02
N GLY A 109 2.84 4.34 -24.95
CA GLY A 109 2.14 4.83 -26.14
C GLY A 109 0.70 5.29 -25.90
N ALA A 110 0.11 4.98 -24.73
CA ALA A 110 -1.32 5.22 -24.42
C ALA A 110 -1.65 6.68 -24.01
N LYS A 111 -0.88 7.67 -24.49
CA LYS A 111 -0.89 9.10 -24.07
C LYS A 111 -0.41 9.38 -22.65
N ILE A 112 -0.09 8.37 -21.84
CA ILE A 112 0.38 8.54 -20.47
C ILE A 112 1.92 8.47 -20.44
N SER A 113 2.55 9.58 -20.03
CA SER A 113 4.01 9.68 -19.91
C SER A 113 4.56 8.71 -18.86
N THR A 114 5.74 8.15 -19.11
CA THR A 114 6.50 7.36 -18.13
C THR A 114 6.80 8.12 -16.83
N ASN A 115 6.70 9.46 -16.83
CA ASN A 115 6.85 10.28 -15.63
C ASN A 115 5.82 9.94 -14.53
N ILE A 116 4.66 9.39 -14.91
CA ILE A 116 3.64 8.97 -13.95
C ILE A 116 4.16 7.91 -12.98
N LEU A 117 5.03 7.01 -13.46
CA LEU A 117 5.65 5.98 -12.63
C LEU A 117 6.57 6.62 -11.58
N GLY A 118 7.36 7.63 -11.98
CA GLY A 118 8.26 8.34 -11.09
C GLY A 118 7.51 9.11 -10.01
N LEU A 119 6.43 9.80 -10.40
CA LEU A 119 5.56 10.49 -9.45
C LEU A 119 4.89 9.52 -8.47
N TRP A 120 4.29 8.44 -8.98
CA TRP A 120 3.69 7.41 -8.15
C TRP A 120 4.68 6.85 -7.13
N TRP A 121 5.87 6.48 -7.59
CA TRP A 121 6.92 5.91 -6.74
C TRP A 121 7.40 6.91 -5.68
N THR A 122 7.51 8.19 -6.06
CA THR A 122 7.91 9.26 -5.14
C THR A 122 6.87 9.44 -4.03
N PHE A 123 5.58 9.55 -4.37
CA PHE A 123 4.52 9.68 -3.38
C PHE A 123 4.43 8.45 -2.47
N TRP A 124 4.60 7.26 -3.03
CA TRP A 124 4.62 6.02 -2.26
C TRP A 124 5.82 5.97 -1.29
N ILE A 125 7.04 6.34 -1.71
CA ILE A 125 8.18 6.44 -0.79
C ILE A 125 7.90 7.47 0.31
N CYS A 126 7.35 8.63 -0.05
CA CYS A 126 7.02 9.67 0.92
C CYS A 126 5.99 9.18 1.95
N SER A 127 4.95 8.44 1.55
CA SER A 127 3.97 7.92 2.49
C SER A 127 4.58 6.90 3.46
N HIS A 128 5.48 6.04 2.99
CA HIS A 128 6.23 5.13 3.87
C HIS A 128 7.12 5.90 4.86
N ILE A 129 7.80 6.96 4.43
CA ILE A 129 8.60 7.80 5.33
C ILE A 129 7.73 8.44 6.40
N LEU A 130 6.57 9.01 6.03
CA LEU A 130 5.64 9.64 6.99
C LEU A 130 5.16 8.63 8.03
N GLN A 131 4.76 7.43 7.60
CA GLN A 131 4.38 6.33 8.50
C GLN A 131 5.52 5.91 9.44
N GLN A 132 6.74 5.84 8.92
CA GLN A 132 7.94 5.52 9.70
C GLN A 132 8.24 6.61 10.73
N ILE A 133 7.97 7.88 10.43
CA ILE A 133 8.08 8.99 11.39
C ILE A 133 7.03 8.82 12.48
N THR A 134 5.74 8.68 12.13
CA THR A 134 4.65 8.49 13.09
C THR A 134 4.92 7.31 14.03
N PHE A 135 5.40 6.18 13.50
CA PHE A 135 5.71 4.98 14.30
C PHE A 135 6.81 5.19 15.35
N ARG A 136 7.67 6.20 15.19
CA ARG A 136 8.78 6.50 16.10
C ARG A 136 8.50 7.65 17.05
N LEU A 137 7.41 8.40 16.84
CA LEU A 137 7.05 9.51 17.72
C LEU A 137 6.48 8.97 19.03
N PRO A 138 6.83 9.58 20.18
CA PRO A 138 6.12 9.30 21.42
C PRO A 138 4.68 9.80 21.34
N SER A 139 3.82 9.17 22.14
CA SER A 139 2.36 9.29 22.14
C SER A 139 1.84 9.27 23.58
N THR A 140 2.61 9.89 24.48
CA THR A 140 2.41 9.80 25.93
C THR A 140 1.45 10.86 26.46
N ASN A 141 1.19 11.92 25.69
CA ASN A 141 0.32 13.04 26.08
C ASN A 141 -0.42 13.63 24.88
N LEU A 142 -1.43 14.47 25.14
CA LEU A 142 -2.32 15.02 24.12
C LEU A 142 -1.61 15.92 23.08
N GLU A 143 -0.54 16.62 23.48
CA GLU A 143 0.23 17.45 22.55
C GLU A 143 0.96 16.59 21.52
N GLU A 144 1.56 15.49 21.96
CA GLU A 144 2.20 14.48 21.11
C GLU A 144 1.21 13.81 20.15
N TYR A 145 0.01 13.44 20.61
CA TYR A 145 -1.06 12.91 19.74
C TYR A 145 -1.48 13.91 18.66
N SER A 146 -1.54 15.21 18.98
CA SER A 146 -1.93 16.23 18.01
C SER A 146 -0.96 16.30 16.84
N VAL A 147 0.35 16.15 17.10
CA VAL A 147 1.39 16.09 16.06
C VAL A 147 1.23 14.84 15.18
N ILE A 148 1.00 13.68 15.80
CA ILE A 148 0.77 12.42 15.08
C ILE A 148 -0.42 12.56 14.12
N ILE A 149 -1.56 13.06 14.60
CA ILE A 149 -2.78 13.24 13.80
C ILE A 149 -2.52 14.14 12.58
N VAL A 150 -1.78 15.24 12.74
CA VAL A 150 -1.45 16.14 11.62
C VAL A 150 -0.60 15.42 10.56
N ILE A 151 0.43 14.67 10.99
CA ILE A 151 1.26 13.89 10.07
C ILE A 151 0.42 12.84 9.34
N ASP A 152 -0.53 12.21 10.01
CA ASP A 152 -1.39 11.19 9.43
C ASP A 152 -2.36 11.76 8.39
N LEU A 153 -2.90 12.95 8.64
CA LEU A 153 -3.72 13.65 7.64
C LEU A 153 -2.92 13.92 6.37
N ILE A 154 -1.66 14.35 6.50
CA ILE A 154 -0.76 14.54 5.35
C ILE A 154 -0.47 13.20 4.66
N TYR A 155 -0.20 12.15 5.43
CA TYR A 155 -0.02 10.80 4.92
C TYR A 155 -1.21 10.34 4.10
N TYR A 156 -2.45 10.50 4.58
CA TYR A 156 -3.64 10.10 3.83
C TYR A 156 -3.79 10.85 2.51
N ILE A 157 -3.48 12.15 2.50
CA ILE A 157 -3.49 12.95 1.26
C ILE A 157 -2.47 12.39 0.27
N VAL A 158 -1.23 12.17 0.71
CA VAL A 158 -0.14 11.60 -0.11
C VAL A 158 -0.52 10.22 -0.66
N GLU A 159 -1.10 9.37 0.17
CA GLU A 159 -1.50 8.01 -0.19
C GLU A 159 -2.66 8.01 -1.20
N ILE A 160 -3.62 8.93 -1.08
CA ILE A 160 -4.70 9.12 -2.06
C ILE A 160 -4.10 9.50 -3.42
N PHE A 161 -3.14 10.44 -3.46
CA PHE A 161 -2.46 10.80 -4.70
C PHE A 161 -1.69 9.61 -5.30
N ALA A 162 -0.94 8.87 -4.47
CA ALA A 162 -0.26 7.65 -4.92
C ALA A 162 -1.26 6.63 -5.48
N GLY A 163 -2.39 6.40 -4.82
CA GLY A 163 -3.44 5.49 -5.27
C GLY A 163 -4.05 5.89 -6.61
N ILE A 164 -4.34 7.18 -6.82
CA ILE A 164 -4.86 7.69 -8.10
C ILE A 164 -3.85 7.46 -9.24
N LEU A 165 -2.56 7.74 -8.99
CA LEU A 165 -1.52 7.51 -9.99
C LEU A 165 -1.36 6.01 -10.28
N PHE A 166 -1.41 5.17 -9.25
CA PHE A 166 -1.36 3.72 -9.40
C PHE A 166 -2.52 3.19 -10.23
N LEU A 167 -3.76 3.63 -9.98
CA LEU A 167 -4.93 3.24 -10.77
C LEU A 167 -4.78 3.63 -12.24
N LYS A 168 -4.22 4.81 -12.54
CA LYS A 168 -3.93 5.21 -13.92
C LYS A 168 -2.89 4.30 -14.57
N ILE A 169 -1.82 3.97 -13.86
CA ILE A 169 -0.78 3.04 -14.32
C ILE A 169 -1.38 1.65 -14.58
N LEU A 170 -2.15 1.13 -13.62
CA LEU A 170 -2.82 -0.16 -13.67
C LEU A 170 -3.73 -0.25 -14.90
N THR A 171 -4.66 0.70 -15.06
CA THR A 171 -5.59 0.72 -16.19
C THR A 171 -4.86 0.84 -17.52
N SER A 172 -3.82 1.66 -17.59
CA SER A 172 -3.01 1.80 -18.80
C SER A 172 -2.31 0.50 -19.17
N ILE A 173 -1.73 -0.21 -18.19
CA ILE A 173 -1.09 -1.51 -18.41
C ILE A 173 -2.12 -2.52 -18.89
N THR A 174 -3.23 -2.69 -18.16
CA THR A 174 -4.27 -3.68 -18.47
C THR A 174 -4.81 -3.46 -19.89
N TYR A 175 -5.21 -2.23 -20.23
CA TYR A 175 -5.74 -1.89 -21.54
C TYR A 175 -4.73 -2.18 -22.67
N SER A 176 -3.46 -1.82 -22.48
CA SER A 176 -2.43 -2.08 -23.48
C SER A 176 -2.11 -3.57 -23.65
N GLN A 177 -2.16 -4.36 -22.57
CA GLN A 177 -1.97 -5.81 -22.65
C GLN A 177 -3.13 -6.50 -23.37
N GLU A 178 -4.38 -6.10 -23.09
CA GLU A 178 -5.58 -6.62 -23.75
C GLU A 178 -5.54 -6.39 -25.27
N ILE A 179 -5.33 -5.14 -25.72
CA ILE A 179 -5.25 -4.81 -27.14
C ILE A 179 -4.16 -5.59 -27.86
N LYS A 180 -2.96 -5.68 -27.27
CA LYS A 180 -1.86 -6.43 -27.88
C LYS A 180 -2.19 -7.93 -27.99
N SER A 181 -2.92 -8.47 -27.03
CA SER A 181 -3.35 -9.88 -27.07
C SER A 181 -4.35 -10.14 -28.20
N GLU A 182 -5.33 -9.24 -28.40
CA GLU A 182 -6.34 -9.34 -29.47
C GLU A 182 -5.75 -9.20 -30.87
N ILE A 183 -4.81 -8.25 -31.04
CA ILE A 183 -4.08 -8.08 -32.31
C ILE A 183 -3.31 -9.34 -32.66
N LYS A 184 -2.67 -9.99 -31.66
CA LYS A 184 -1.91 -11.22 -31.89
C LYS A 184 -2.80 -12.40 -32.26
N SER A 185 -3.97 -12.54 -31.63
CA SER A 185 -4.91 -13.63 -31.98
C SER A 185 -5.55 -13.47 -33.36
N THR A 186 -5.63 -12.25 -33.89
CA THR A 186 -6.19 -11.99 -35.22
C THR A 186 -5.20 -12.22 -36.37
N ASN A 187 -3.89 -12.20 -36.07
CA ASN A 187 -2.81 -12.36 -37.06
C ASN A 187 -2.28 -13.82 -37.19
N ILE A 188 -2.94 -14.78 -36.54
CA ILE A 188 -2.64 -16.22 -36.58
C ILE A 188 -3.79 -16.91 -37.32
#